data_AF-A0A653Z2B9-F1
#
_entry.id   AF-A0A653Z2B9-F1
#
_cell.length_a   1.000
_cell.length_b   1.000
_cell.length_c   1.000
_cell.angle_alpha   90.00
_cell.angle_beta   90.00
_cell.angle_gamma   90.00
#
_symmetry.space_group_name_H-M   'P 1'
#
loop_
_entity.id
_entity.type
_entity.pdbx_description
1 polymer ?
#
loop_
_entity_poly.entity_id
_entity_poly.type
_entity_poly.pdbx_seq_one_letter_code
_entity_poly.pdbx_strand_id
1 'polypeptide(L)' 'MAERGNTKHNQELDDQMEHEVQGMVRGTKPAHVEEARETEPFPDETDPEEVRDALNPNTGKGEAGGGGGSNE' A
#
# COMPACT_ATOMS: atom_id res chain seq x y z
N MET A 1 42.76 11.29 -5.85
CA MET A 1 41.93 10.07 -5.71
C MET A 1 41.18 10.19 -4.39
N ALA A 2 39.85 10.06 -4.37
CA ALA A 2 39.10 10.08 -3.11
C ALA A 2 38.97 8.64 -2.62
N GLU A 3 39.67 8.30 -1.55
CA GLU A 3 39.48 7.03 -0.83
C GLU A 3 38.07 7.07 -0.23
N ARG A 4 37.10 6.45 -0.92
CA ARG A 4 35.77 6.21 -0.35
C ARG A 4 35.83 4.92 0.48
N GLY A 5 36.47 4.99 1.63
CA GLY A 5 36.42 3.96 2.67
C GLY A 5 35.80 4.54 3.94
N ASN A 6 35.11 3.71 4.71
CA ASN A 6 34.60 4.11 6.02
C ASN A 6 35.79 4.36 6.97
N THR A 7 35.87 5.53 7.59
CA THR A 7 36.94 5.84 8.55
C THR A 7 36.59 5.39 9.98
N LYS A 8 35.37 4.91 10.22
CA LYS A 8 34.93 4.46 11.56
C LYS A 8 35.22 3.00 11.86
N HIS A 9 35.14 2.14 10.85
CA HIS A 9 35.24 0.69 11.02
C HIS A 9 36.39 0.14 10.18
N ASN A 10 36.90 -1.04 10.54
CA ASN A 10 37.88 -1.74 9.71
C ASN A 10 37.15 -2.40 8.51
N GLN A 11 37.91 -2.74 7.46
CA GLN A 11 37.34 -3.30 6.22
C GLN A 11 36.49 -4.56 6.48
N GLU A 12 36.95 -5.44 7.36
CA GLU A 12 36.23 -6.67 7.69
C GLU A 12 34.85 -6.41 8.34
N LEU A 13 34.77 -5.44 9.25
CA LEU A 13 33.51 -5.05 9.88
C LEU A 13 32.58 -4.33 8.90
N ASP A 14 33.12 -3.52 8.00
CA ASP A 14 32.33 -2.92 6.92
C ASP A 14 31.70 -3.99 6.01
N ASP A 15 32.48 -4.98 5.58
CA ASP A 15 32.00 -6.06 4.73
C ASP A 15 30.89 -6.86 5.42
N GLN A 16 31.04 -7.08 6.74
CA GLN A 16 30.04 -7.80 7.53
C GLN A 16 28.73 -7.00 7.68
N MET A 17 28.83 -5.71 7.96
CA MET A 17 27.65 -4.83 8.02
C MET A 17 26.97 -4.68 6.66
N GLU A 18 27.74 -4.59 5.57
CA GLU A 18 27.17 -4.58 4.22
C GLU A 18 26.35 -5.85 4.00
N HIS A 19 26.90 -7.02 4.33
CA HIS A 19 26.20 -8.30 4.19
C HIS A 19 24.88 -8.36 4.97
N GLU A 20 24.83 -7.81 6.17
CA GLU A 20 23.61 -7.75 6.98
C GLU A 20 22.54 -6.83 6.37
N VAL A 21 22.96 -5.66 5.89
CA VAL A 21 22.05 -4.63 5.36
C VAL A 21 21.62 -4.91 3.92
N GLN A 22 22.44 -5.64 3.15
CA GLN A 22 22.21 -5.89 1.72
C GLN A 22 20.89 -6.60 1.45
N GLY A 23 20.44 -7.48 2.34
CA GLY A 23 19.13 -8.14 2.24
C GLY A 23 17.95 -7.17 2.38
N MET A 24 18.07 -6.17 3.26
CA MET A 24 17.04 -5.15 3.46
C MET A 24 16.99 -4.15 2.30
N VAL A 25 18.16 -3.74 1.80
CA VAL A 25 18.27 -2.78 0.69
C VAL A 25 17.77 -3.37 -0.62
N ARG A 26 18.14 -4.62 -0.92
CA ARG A 26 17.73 -5.24 -2.18
C ARG A 26 16.28 -5.68 -2.17
N GLY A 27 15.73 -6.02 -1.01
CA GLY A 27 14.41 -6.62 -0.91
C GLY A 27 14.30 -7.93 -1.71
N THR A 28 13.25 -8.71 -1.49
CA THR A 28 13.02 -9.95 -2.26
C THR A 28 11.98 -9.76 -3.36
N LYS A 29 11.33 -8.60 -3.40
CA LYS A 29 10.23 -8.27 -4.31
C LYS A 29 10.36 -6.82 -4.77
N PRO A 30 9.90 -6.49 -5.98
CA PRO A 30 9.71 -5.09 -6.36
C PRO A 30 8.90 -4.40 -5.27
N ALA A 31 9.36 -3.23 -4.81
CA ALA A 31 8.68 -2.47 -3.77
C ALA A 31 7.24 -2.08 -4.17
N HIS A 32 6.98 -2.07 -5.47
CA HIS A 32 5.71 -1.84 -6.13
C HIS A 32 5.82 -2.33 -7.58
N VAL A 33 4.69 -2.66 -8.22
CA VAL A 33 4.65 -2.90 -9.67
C VAL A 33 4.65 -1.51 -10.36
N GLU A 34 4.72 -1.41 -11.68
CA GLU A 34 4.38 -0.15 -12.37
C GLU A 34 3.04 0.39 -11.81
N GLU A 35 2.96 1.68 -11.46
CA GLU A 35 1.79 2.31 -10.81
C GLU A 35 0.46 1.95 -11.52
N ALA A 36 0.46 1.90 -12.85
CA ALA A 36 -0.69 1.53 -13.66
C ALA A 36 -1.18 0.08 -13.49
N ARG A 37 -0.39 -0.77 -12.83
CA ARG A 37 -0.69 -2.18 -12.54
C ARG A 37 -0.83 -2.45 -11.04
N GLU A 38 -0.59 -1.45 -10.20
CA GLU A 38 -0.85 -1.55 -8.77
C GLU A 38 -2.36 -1.40 -8.53
N THR A 39 -2.95 -2.41 -7.91
CA THR A 39 -4.32 -2.29 -7.40
C THR A 39 -4.29 -1.38 -6.18
N GLU A 40 -5.15 -0.36 -6.13
CA GLU A 40 -5.33 0.45 -4.93
C GLU A 40 -5.63 -0.44 -3.70
N PRO A 41 -5.12 -0.07 -2.51
CA PRO A 41 -5.39 -0.81 -1.29
C PRO A 41 -6.89 -0.82 -1.01
N PHE A 42 -7.39 -1.96 -0.51
CA PHE A 42 -8.79 -2.06 -0.14
C PHE A 42 -9.06 -1.19 1.10
N PRO A 43 -10.14 -0.38 1.12
CA PRO A 43 -10.46 0.45 2.26
C PRO A 43 -10.59 -0.34 3.56
N ASP A 44 -10.05 0.19 4.66
CA ASP A 44 -9.97 -0.46 5.97
C ASP A 44 -10.53 0.40 7.12
N GLU A 45 -10.43 -0.11 8.35
CA GLU A 45 -10.90 0.53 9.59
C GLU A 45 -10.18 1.84 9.96
N THR A 46 -9.21 2.29 9.17
CA THR A 46 -8.58 3.61 9.29
C THR A 46 -9.11 4.66 8.29
N ASP A 47 -9.82 4.23 7.24
CA ASP A 47 -10.38 5.13 6.22
C ASP A 47 -11.67 5.86 6.63
N PRO A 48 -12.10 6.95 5.96
CA PRO A 48 -13.38 7.58 6.24
C PRO A 48 -14.57 6.64 6.02
N GLU A 49 -15.61 6.75 6.86
CA GLU A 49 -16.86 5.95 6.75
C GLU A 49 -17.50 6.04 5.36
N GLU A 50 -17.48 7.23 4.74
CA GLU A 50 -18.00 7.44 3.38
C GLU A 50 -17.32 6.55 2.34
N VAL A 51 -16.01 6.31 2.47
CA VAL A 51 -15.24 5.45 1.56
C VAL A 51 -15.65 3.99 1.75
N ARG A 52 -15.86 3.55 2.98
CA ARG A 52 -16.30 2.17 3.29
C ARG A 52 -17.72 1.92 2.82
N ASP A 53 -18.60 2.89 3.01
CA ASP A 53 -20.01 2.79 2.62
C ASP A 53 -20.20 2.72 1.11
N ALA A 54 -19.33 3.36 0.34
CA ALA A 54 -19.31 3.26 -1.12
C ALA A 54 -19.04 1.83 -1.63
N LEU A 55 -18.36 0.99 -0.83
CA LEU A 55 -18.10 -0.41 -1.17
C LEU A 55 -19.17 -1.38 -0.64
N ASN A 56 -20.08 -0.91 0.22
CA ASN A 56 -21.13 -1.74 0.80
C ASN A 56 -22.34 -1.85 -0.15
N PRO A 57 -22.62 -3.01 -0.77
CA PRO A 57 -23.73 -3.16 -1.72
C PRO A 57 -25.13 -3.04 -1.08
N ASN A 58 -25.20 -2.89 0.25
CA ASN A 58 -26.43 -2.87 1.03
C ASN A 58 -26.83 -1.46 1.51
N THR A 59 -25.97 -0.45 1.34
CA THR A 59 -26.22 0.94 1.77
C THR A 59 -27.13 1.71 0.80
N GLY A 60 -27.40 1.16 -0.39
CA GLY A 60 -28.26 1.75 -1.43
C GLY A 60 -29.75 1.39 -1.41
N LYS A 61 -30.28 0.78 -0.33
CA LYS A 61 -31.73 0.48 -0.18
C LYS A 61 -32.38 1.38 0.88
N GLY A 62 -32.31 2.68 0.65
CA GLY A 62 -33.09 3.69 1.36
C GLY A 62 -33.22 4.89 0.44
N GLU A 63 -34.44 5.38 0.24
CA GLU A 63 -34.77 6.59 -0.54
C GLU A 63 -34.95 6.42 -2.07
N ALA A 64 -35.96 5.63 -2.46
CA ALA A 64 -36.78 5.94 -3.65
C ALA A 64 -38.21 6.23 -3.19
N GLY A 65 -38.57 7.51 -3.16
CA GLY A 65 -39.90 8.02 -2.85
C GLY A 65 -40.98 7.47 -3.78
N GLY A 66 -42.20 7.43 -3.25
CA GLY A 66 -43.35 6.75 -3.85
C GLY A 66 -43.85 7.32 -5.19
N GLY A 67 -44.58 6.45 -5.88
CA GLY A 67 -45.43 6.78 -7.02
C GLY A 67 -46.43 5.65 -7.21
N GLY A 68 -47.70 5.94 -6.94
CA GLY A 68 -48.80 4.99 -7.05
C GLY A 68 -49.03 4.51 -8.47
N GLY A 69 -49.57 3.29 -8.57
CA GLY A 69 -50.01 2.67 -9.81
C GLY A 69 -50.89 1.49 -9.48
N SER A 70 -52.14 1.78 -9.11
CA SER A 70 -53.24 0.82 -9.18
C SER A 70 -53.34 0.30 -10.61
N ASN A 71 -53.25 -1.02 -10.81
CA ASN A 71 -53.77 -1.65 -12.01
C ASN A 71 -54.80 -2.71 -11.63
N GLU A 72 -55.85 -2.64 -12.44
CA GLU A 72 -57.17 -3.27 -12.46
C GLU A 72 -57.21 -4.80 -12.31
#